data_AF-A0A9W9GC58-F1
#
_entry.id   AF-A0A9W9GC58-F1
#
_cell.length_a   1.000
_cell.length_b   1.000
_cell.length_c   1.000
_cell.angle_alpha   90.00
_cell.angle_beta   90.00
_cell.angle_gamma   90.00
#
_symmetry.space_group_name_H-M   'P 1'
#
loop_
_entity.id
_entity.type
_entity.pdbx_description
1 polymer ?
#
loop_
_entity_poly.entity_id
_entity_poly.type
_entity_poly.pdbx_seq_one_letter_code
_entity_poly.pdbx_strand_id
1 'polypeptide(L)'
;MQILTPHLSNKQVSFAPLDLPQTAQSPSLLELARHYSVPSAFFEERIRSVTHSFGSVDNNNGYSSWFHYLCKNITTQQSGNGGKWVSDPRPGSSILPQMDGTWNRSGFFLRWASLEEANPDRDPEVTLICFQAPEFLRKRLVQIPAASFCSGAILDPHCLFVVILSELSRQMDHTTWDVSDVFRDVEMKMLDASHEREAFTGLHNIFKHIIFLQEGSEAILLTLNAFTICHQKSLGCASDDEKAAAQATHDALLQVETGFQAVNLRIKSLEKRMQNIISLVSQPRPVLQ
;
A
#
# COMPACT_ATOMS: atom_id res chain seq x y z
N MET A 1 7.42 -12.31 -21.01
CA MET A 1 6.53 -11.86 -19.92
C MET A 1 5.78 -13.09 -19.43
N GLN A 2 6.10 -13.61 -18.24
CA GLN A 2 5.26 -14.62 -17.60
C GLN A 2 4.15 -13.87 -16.87
N ILE A 3 3.02 -13.66 -17.56
CA ILE A 3 1.75 -13.52 -16.84
C ILE A 3 1.58 -14.88 -16.15
N LEU A 4 1.77 -14.92 -14.83
CA LEU A 4 1.42 -16.10 -14.06
C LEU A 4 -0.10 -16.13 -13.98
N THR A 5 -0.75 -16.67 -15.00
CA THR A 5 -2.13 -17.11 -14.95
C THR A 5 -2.13 -18.52 -14.39
N PRO A 6 -2.52 -18.75 -13.13
CA PRO A 6 -3.00 -20.07 -12.75
C PRO A 6 -4.30 -20.31 -13.54
N HIS A 7 -4.21 -21.09 -14.62
CA HIS A 7 -5.38 -21.55 -15.36
C HIS A 7 -6.17 -22.53 -14.50
N LEU A 8 -7.09 -22.01 -13.70
CA LEU A 8 -8.17 -22.78 -13.09
C LEU A 8 -9.44 -21.92 -13.13
N SER A 9 -10.45 -22.45 -13.82
CA SER A 9 -11.84 -21.99 -13.92
C SER A 9 -12.29 -20.98 -12.83
N ASN A 10 -12.78 -19.84 -13.31
CA ASN A 10 -13.48 -18.74 -12.59
C ASN A 10 -12.65 -17.92 -11.60
N LYS A 11 -11.32 -17.93 -11.74
CA LYS A 11 -10.41 -17.17 -10.90
C LYS A 11 -9.36 -16.51 -11.74
N GLN A 12 -9.21 -15.20 -11.63
CA GLN A 12 -8.07 -14.55 -12.26
C GLN A 12 -7.49 -13.47 -11.36
N VAL A 13 -6.67 -13.89 -10.39
CA VAL A 13 -5.67 -12.99 -9.80
C VAL A 13 -4.47 -12.97 -10.75
N SER A 14 -4.25 -11.84 -11.41
CA SER A 14 -3.15 -11.63 -12.35
C SER A 14 -2.12 -10.68 -11.75
N PHE A 15 -0.85 -11.07 -11.82
CA PHE A 15 0.26 -10.20 -11.42
C PHE A 15 0.91 -9.58 -12.66
N ALA A 16 0.98 -8.25 -12.68
CA ALA A 16 1.57 -7.50 -13.76
C ALA A 16 2.80 -6.70 -13.26
N PRO A 17 3.77 -6.40 -14.14
CA PRO A 17 4.83 -5.45 -13.84
C PRO A 17 4.26 -4.05 -13.60
N LEU A 18 5.14 -3.08 -13.32
CA LEU A 18 4.75 -1.69 -13.10
C LEU A 18 3.97 -1.15 -14.31
N ASP A 19 2.79 -0.60 -14.04
CA ASP A 19 1.83 0.05 -14.96
C ASP A 19 2.33 1.40 -15.50
N LEU A 20 3.61 1.47 -15.84
CA LEU A 20 4.19 2.57 -16.59
C LEU A 20 4.41 2.14 -18.05
N PRO A 21 4.15 3.02 -19.03
CA PRO A 21 4.56 2.79 -20.41
C PRO A 21 6.09 2.89 -20.50
N GLN A 22 6.81 1.84 -20.10
CA GLN A 22 8.19 1.65 -20.53
C GLN A 22 8.16 1.15 -21.98
N THR A 23 9.05 1.68 -22.81
CA THR A 23 9.10 1.44 -24.27
C THR A 23 9.09 -0.05 -24.67
N ALA A 24 9.56 -0.96 -23.81
CA ALA A 24 9.56 -2.39 -24.06
C ALA A 24 8.29 -3.15 -23.57
N GLN A 25 7.47 -2.56 -22.69
CA GLN A 25 6.29 -3.21 -22.07
C GLN A 25 4.96 -2.63 -22.56
N SER A 26 5.01 -1.55 -23.36
CA SER A 26 3.84 -0.80 -23.80
C SER A 26 2.79 -1.61 -24.60
N PRO A 27 3.15 -2.53 -25.52
CA PRO A 27 2.15 -3.29 -26.28
C PRO A 27 1.34 -4.25 -25.42
N SER A 28 1.98 -5.01 -24.53
CA SER A 28 1.32 -5.97 -23.64
C SER A 28 0.46 -5.30 -22.57
N LEU A 29 0.88 -4.14 -22.06
CA LEU A 29 0.10 -3.37 -21.10
C LEU A 29 -1.17 -2.80 -21.76
N LEU A 30 -1.06 -2.34 -23.00
CA LEU A 30 -2.18 -1.83 -23.80
C LEU A 30 -3.19 -2.93 -24.15
N GLU A 31 -2.71 -4.13 -24.48
CA GLU A 31 -3.55 -5.31 -24.70
C GLU A 31 -4.32 -5.70 -23.43
N LEU A 32 -3.63 -5.75 -22.28
CA LEU A 32 -4.27 -6.02 -20.98
C LEU A 32 -5.31 -4.96 -20.63
N ALA A 33 -4.97 -3.68 -20.80
CA ALA A 33 -5.87 -2.56 -20.56
C ALA A 33 -7.13 -2.64 -21.42
N ARG A 34 -6.99 -2.97 -22.71
CA ARG A 34 -8.12 -3.17 -23.63
C ARG A 34 -8.94 -4.40 -23.26
N HIS A 35 -8.29 -5.52 -22.95
CA HIS A 35 -8.96 -6.78 -22.64
C HIS A 35 -9.86 -6.65 -21.43
N TYR A 36 -9.38 -6.01 -20.35
CA TYR A 36 -10.15 -5.81 -19.13
C TYR A 36 -10.87 -4.47 -19.05
N SER A 37 -10.87 -3.67 -20.13
CA SER A 37 -11.47 -2.33 -20.17
C SER A 37 -11.01 -1.43 -19.00
N VAL A 38 -9.71 -1.45 -18.69
CA VAL A 38 -9.12 -0.65 -17.61
C VAL A 38 -9.29 0.84 -17.94
N PRO A 39 -9.91 1.66 -17.06
CA PRO A 39 -10.12 3.09 -17.31
C PRO A 39 -8.82 3.86 -17.51
N SER A 40 -8.80 4.86 -18.39
CA SER A 40 -7.61 5.71 -18.59
C SER A 40 -7.19 6.43 -17.31
N ALA A 41 -8.17 6.79 -16.46
CA ALA A 41 -7.95 7.39 -15.14
C ALA A 41 -7.00 6.57 -14.26
N PHE A 42 -7.05 5.23 -14.34
CA PHE A 42 -6.11 4.34 -13.64
C PHE A 42 -4.66 4.68 -14.03
N PHE A 43 -4.35 4.74 -15.32
CA PHE A 43 -3.00 5.05 -15.78
C PHE A 43 -2.60 6.51 -15.54
N GLU A 44 -3.54 7.44 -15.64
CA GLU A 44 -3.29 8.87 -15.36
C GLU A 44 -2.87 9.10 -13.90
N GLU A 45 -3.54 8.45 -12.95
CA GLU A 45 -3.17 8.45 -11.53
C GLU A 45 -1.73 7.97 -11.33
N ARG A 46 -1.36 6.87 -12.00
CA ARG A 46 0.00 6.34 -11.94
C ARG A 46 1.03 7.31 -12.52
N ILE A 47 0.77 7.88 -13.69
CA ILE A 47 1.68 8.84 -14.35
C ILE A 47 1.94 10.03 -13.43
N ARG A 48 0.90 10.49 -12.72
CA ARG A 48 0.99 11.59 -11.75
C ARG A 48 1.62 11.19 -10.41
N SER A 49 1.90 9.90 -10.19
CA SER A 49 2.42 9.38 -8.93
C SER A 49 1.58 9.82 -7.73
N VAL A 50 0.26 9.71 -7.84
CA VAL A 50 -0.65 10.07 -6.74
C VAL A 50 -0.40 9.18 -5.51
N THR A 51 -0.44 9.79 -4.33
CA THR A 51 -0.33 9.09 -3.03
C THR A 51 -1.67 8.55 -2.56
N HIS A 52 -2.76 9.23 -2.91
CA HIS A 52 -4.14 8.82 -2.69
C HIS A 52 -4.82 8.60 -4.04
N SER A 53 -5.51 7.47 -4.18
CA SER A 53 -6.55 7.34 -5.19
C SER A 53 -7.56 6.28 -4.82
N PHE A 54 -8.78 6.46 -5.30
CA PHE A 54 -9.79 5.41 -5.37
C PHE A 54 -10.73 5.77 -6.51
N GLY A 55 -10.97 4.82 -7.40
CA GLY A 55 -11.92 4.97 -8.48
C GLY A 55 -12.85 3.77 -8.56
N SER A 56 -14.06 4.03 -9.00
CA SER A 56 -15.05 3.00 -9.28
C SER A 56 -15.88 3.44 -10.47
N VAL A 57 -16.17 2.50 -11.37
CA VAL A 57 -17.01 2.70 -12.54
C VAL A 57 -17.97 1.53 -12.63
N ASP A 58 -19.25 1.87 -12.67
CA ASP A 58 -20.33 1.01 -13.11
C ASP A 58 -20.60 1.34 -14.58
N ASN A 59 -20.47 0.35 -15.47
CA ASN A 59 -20.78 0.51 -16.87
C ASN A 59 -21.58 -0.70 -17.38
N ASN A 60 -22.12 -0.58 -18.59
CA ASN A 60 -22.89 -1.65 -19.22
C ASN A 60 -22.11 -2.97 -19.36
N ASN A 61 -20.77 -2.91 -19.29
CA ASN A 61 -19.88 -4.07 -19.36
C ASN A 61 -19.45 -4.55 -17.97
N GLY A 62 -20.25 -4.29 -16.93
CA GLY A 62 -19.97 -4.66 -15.56
C GLY A 62 -19.27 -3.57 -14.74
N TYR A 63 -18.75 -4.01 -13.60
CA TYR A 63 -18.24 -3.13 -12.57
C TYR A 63 -16.72 -3.19 -12.52
N SER A 64 -16.11 -2.06 -12.16
CA SER A 64 -14.70 -1.99 -11.88
C SER A 64 -14.41 -1.04 -10.73
N SER A 65 -13.38 -1.36 -9.96
CA SER A 65 -12.85 -0.49 -8.91
C SER A 65 -11.34 -0.58 -8.89
N TRP A 66 -10.67 0.49 -8.46
CA TRP A 66 -9.22 0.52 -8.39
C TRP A 66 -8.70 1.50 -7.35
N PHE A 67 -7.45 1.29 -6.98
CA PHE A 67 -6.67 2.28 -6.23
C PHE A 67 -5.18 2.09 -6.49
N HIS A 68 -4.43 3.16 -6.29
CA HIS A 68 -2.98 3.15 -6.26
C HIS A 68 -2.47 3.22 -4.82
N TYR A 69 -1.36 2.53 -4.58
CA TYR A 69 -0.62 2.59 -3.33
C TYR A 69 0.77 3.13 -3.62
N LEU A 70 1.08 4.28 -3.02
CA LEU A 70 2.39 4.89 -3.01
C LEU A 70 2.76 5.23 -1.58
N CYS A 71 3.69 4.47 -1.02
CA CYS A 71 4.17 4.68 0.34
C CYS A 71 5.69 4.54 0.40
N LYS A 72 6.31 5.22 1.36
CA LYS A 72 7.75 5.09 1.58
C LYS A 72 8.10 3.66 1.96
N ASN A 73 9.11 3.11 1.29
CA ASN A 73 9.75 1.86 1.71
C ASN A 73 11.06 2.19 2.41
N ILE A 74 11.45 1.37 3.39
CA ILE A 74 12.65 1.61 4.20
C ILE A 74 13.32 0.27 4.44
N THR A 75 14.57 0.17 4.00
CA THR A 75 15.39 -1.03 4.19
C THR A 75 16.31 -0.78 5.38
N THR A 76 16.18 -1.60 6.41
CA THR A 76 17.07 -1.56 7.57
C THR A 76 18.11 -2.67 7.51
N GLN A 77 19.29 -2.37 8.01
CA GLN A 77 20.37 -3.32 8.23
C GLN A 77 20.84 -3.23 9.68
N GLN A 78 21.38 -4.33 10.18
CA GLN A 78 21.98 -4.38 11.50
C GLN A 78 23.50 -4.26 11.37
N SER A 79 24.08 -3.34 12.13
CA SER A 79 25.52 -3.20 12.26
C SER A 79 26.06 -4.30 13.18
N GLY A 80 27.34 -4.65 13.03
CA GLY A 80 28.02 -5.67 13.85
C GLY A 80 28.05 -5.35 15.36
N ASN A 81 27.79 -4.11 15.74
CA ASN A 81 27.63 -3.68 17.14
C ASN A 81 26.17 -3.73 17.65
N GLY A 82 25.24 -4.29 16.87
CA GLY A 82 23.83 -4.46 17.25
C GLY A 82 22.90 -3.30 16.87
N GLY A 83 23.43 -2.12 16.52
CA GLY A 83 22.62 -0.96 16.13
C GLY A 83 21.99 -1.11 14.75
N LYS A 84 20.78 -0.59 14.55
CA LYS A 84 20.10 -0.58 13.25
C LYS A 84 20.38 0.72 12.48
N TRP A 85 20.43 0.61 11.15
CA TRP A 85 20.52 1.76 10.25
C TRP A 85 19.74 1.54 8.97
N VAL A 86 19.26 2.62 8.37
CA VAL A 86 18.58 2.66 7.08
C VAL A 86 19.61 2.68 5.97
N SER A 87 19.50 1.72 5.07
CA SER A 87 20.38 1.56 3.90
C SER A 87 19.58 1.72 2.62
N ASP A 88 20.15 2.37 1.60
CA ASP A 88 19.57 2.38 0.27
C ASP A 88 20.04 1.13 -0.51
N PRO A 89 19.14 0.21 -0.87
CA PRO A 89 19.52 -1.00 -1.59
C PRO A 89 19.76 -0.78 -3.09
N ARG A 90 19.55 0.44 -3.62
CA ARG A 90 19.66 0.71 -5.06
C ARG A 90 21.13 0.71 -5.50
N PRO A 91 21.47 0.08 -6.65
CA PRO A 91 22.83 0.08 -7.17
C PRO A 91 23.37 1.51 -7.35
N GLY A 92 24.56 1.79 -6.82
CA GLY A 92 25.21 3.10 -6.93
C GLY A 92 24.58 4.21 -6.09
N SER A 93 23.72 3.89 -5.13
CA SER A 93 23.16 4.87 -4.20
C SER A 93 24.25 5.52 -3.33
N SER A 94 24.06 6.80 -2.98
CA SER A 94 24.99 7.51 -2.10
C SER A 94 25.05 6.86 -0.70
N ILE A 95 26.21 6.90 -0.06
CA ILE A 95 26.46 6.36 1.29
C ILE A 95 25.99 7.36 2.38
N LEU A 96 24.98 8.20 2.09
CA LEU A 96 24.51 9.16 3.07
C LEU A 96 23.83 8.43 4.25
N PRO A 97 24.11 8.83 5.50
CA PRO A 97 23.55 8.16 6.67
C PRO A 97 22.02 8.15 6.62
N GLN A 98 21.44 6.98 6.89
CA GLN A 98 20.01 6.78 7.01
C GLN A 98 19.20 7.10 5.73
N MET A 99 19.84 7.18 4.57
CA MET A 99 19.18 7.45 3.31
C MET A 99 18.62 6.16 2.70
N ASP A 100 17.39 6.25 2.19
CA ASP A 100 16.76 5.22 1.36
C ASP A 100 15.86 5.94 0.37
N GLY A 101 16.07 5.77 -0.94
CA GLY A 101 15.22 6.37 -1.97
C GLY A 101 14.20 5.42 -2.61
N THR A 102 13.93 4.27 -1.99
CA THR A 102 12.95 3.29 -2.44
C THR A 102 11.53 3.64 -2.01
N TRP A 103 10.55 3.16 -2.78
CA TRP A 103 9.13 3.41 -2.56
C TRP A 103 8.36 2.14 -2.88
N ASN A 104 7.36 1.83 -2.06
CA ASN A 104 6.35 0.83 -2.40
C ASN A 104 5.37 1.48 -3.38
N ARG A 105 5.32 0.93 -4.59
CA ARG A 105 4.54 1.45 -5.70
C ARG A 105 3.71 0.31 -6.28
N SER A 106 2.40 0.35 -6.07
CA SER A 106 1.50 -0.69 -6.56
C SER A 106 0.20 -0.09 -7.08
N GLY A 107 -0.45 -0.79 -8.00
CA GLY A 107 -1.79 -0.47 -8.48
C GLY A 107 -2.65 -1.73 -8.43
N PHE A 108 -3.90 -1.59 -8.02
CA PHE A 108 -4.82 -2.70 -7.90
C PHE A 108 -6.09 -2.38 -8.67
N PHE A 109 -6.43 -3.24 -9.62
CA PHE A 109 -7.61 -3.11 -10.46
C PHE A 109 -8.47 -4.35 -10.29
N LEU A 110 -9.73 -4.15 -9.91
CA LEU A 110 -10.73 -5.18 -9.72
C LEU A 110 -11.84 -4.98 -10.74
N ARG A 111 -12.25 -6.06 -11.42
CA ARG A 111 -13.34 -6.08 -12.38
C ARG A 111 -14.23 -7.29 -12.13
N TRP A 112 -15.54 -7.09 -12.24
CA TRP A 112 -16.51 -8.18 -12.21
C TRP A 112 -17.68 -7.90 -13.15
N ALA A 113 -18.26 -8.97 -13.70
CA ALA A 113 -19.38 -8.85 -14.62
C ALA A 113 -20.67 -8.42 -13.90
N SER A 114 -21.54 -7.70 -14.62
CA SER A 114 -22.93 -7.50 -14.18
C SER A 114 -23.73 -8.77 -14.40
N LEU A 115 -24.76 -9.01 -13.58
CA LEU A 115 -25.70 -10.14 -13.71
C LEU A 115 -26.37 -10.19 -15.09
N GLU A 116 -26.47 -9.06 -15.80
CA GLU A 116 -27.03 -8.99 -17.17
C GLU A 116 -26.07 -9.51 -18.26
N GLU A 117 -24.75 -9.47 -18.01
CA GLU A 117 -23.72 -10.04 -18.89
C GLU A 117 -23.35 -11.48 -18.52
N ALA A 118 -23.77 -11.95 -17.34
CA ALA A 118 -23.58 -13.33 -16.94
C ALA A 118 -24.39 -14.21 -17.89
N ASN A 119 -23.71 -14.80 -18.88
CA ASN A 119 -24.27 -15.90 -19.64
C ASN A 119 -24.72 -16.95 -18.60
N PRO A 120 -25.99 -17.38 -18.57
CA PRO A 120 -26.48 -18.31 -17.56
C PRO A 120 -25.71 -19.64 -17.52
N ASP A 121 -24.96 -19.96 -18.58
CA ASP A 121 -24.06 -21.11 -18.67
C ASP A 121 -22.59 -20.81 -18.27
N ARG A 122 -22.26 -19.57 -17.90
CA ARG A 122 -20.92 -19.17 -17.41
C ARG A 122 -21.00 -18.64 -16.00
N ASP A 123 -20.08 -19.12 -15.17
CA ASP A 123 -19.93 -18.64 -13.81
C ASP A 123 -19.54 -17.15 -13.78
N PRO A 124 -19.97 -16.40 -12.75
CA PRO A 124 -19.62 -14.99 -12.58
C PRO A 124 -18.09 -14.81 -12.53
N GLU A 125 -17.58 -13.93 -13.40
CA GLU A 125 -16.15 -13.69 -13.54
C GLU A 125 -15.72 -12.52 -12.67
N VAL A 126 -14.83 -12.79 -11.71
CA VAL A 126 -14.16 -11.79 -10.88
C VAL A 126 -12.66 -11.82 -11.18
N THR A 127 -12.14 -10.69 -11.65
CA THR A 127 -10.74 -10.52 -12.01
C THR A 127 -10.08 -9.45 -11.15
N LEU A 128 -8.97 -9.81 -10.52
CA LEU A 128 -8.10 -8.89 -9.80
C LEU A 128 -6.74 -8.82 -10.50
N ILE A 129 -6.31 -7.63 -10.86
CA ILE A 129 -4.99 -7.37 -11.44
C ILE A 129 -4.18 -6.56 -10.44
N CYS A 130 -3.02 -7.08 -10.07
CA CYS A 130 -2.10 -6.40 -9.16
C CYS A 130 -0.81 -6.00 -9.91
N PHE A 131 -0.66 -4.71 -10.14
CA PHE A 131 0.51 -4.10 -10.77
C PHE A 131 1.58 -3.83 -9.73
N GLN A 132 2.76 -4.43 -9.92
CA GLN A 132 3.88 -4.35 -8.98
C GLN A 132 3.47 -4.65 -7.53
N ALA A 133 2.70 -5.72 -7.34
CA ALA A 133 2.35 -6.20 -6.00
C ALA A 133 3.62 -6.60 -5.23
N PRO A 134 3.75 -6.21 -3.95
CA PRO A 134 4.86 -6.67 -3.14
C PRO A 134 4.85 -8.19 -2.93
N GLU A 135 6.01 -8.81 -2.81
CA GLU A 135 6.14 -10.27 -2.82
C GLU A 135 5.36 -10.98 -1.69
N PHE A 136 5.28 -10.38 -0.50
CA PHE A 136 4.49 -10.91 0.60
C PHE A 136 2.98 -10.92 0.27
N LEU A 137 2.49 -9.90 -0.44
CA LEU A 137 1.10 -9.83 -0.89
C LEU A 137 0.84 -10.85 -1.99
N ARG A 138 1.78 -11.02 -2.93
CA ARG A 138 1.70 -12.06 -3.96
C ARG A 138 1.58 -13.44 -3.34
N LYS A 139 2.44 -13.76 -2.37
CA LYS A 139 2.39 -15.03 -1.61
C LYS A 139 1.05 -15.21 -0.89
N ARG A 140 0.57 -14.17 -0.19
CA ARG A 140 -0.71 -14.22 0.52
C ARG A 140 -1.89 -14.49 -0.42
N LEU A 141 -1.95 -13.79 -1.55
CA LEU A 141 -3.03 -13.95 -2.54
C LEU A 141 -3.02 -15.34 -3.21
N VAL A 142 -1.83 -15.88 -3.52
CA VAL A 142 -1.69 -17.24 -4.10
C VAL A 142 -2.07 -18.34 -3.09
N GLN A 143 -1.92 -18.07 -1.79
CA GLN A 143 -2.24 -19.03 -0.74
C GLN A 143 -3.73 -19.06 -0.37
N ILE A 144 -4.57 -18.14 -0.88
CA ILE A 144 -6.00 -18.15 -0.59
C ILE A 144 -6.63 -19.40 -1.18
N PRO A 145 -7.30 -20.25 -0.38
CA PRO A 145 -7.99 -21.41 -0.90
C PRO A 145 -9.04 -21.01 -1.94
N ALA A 146 -9.04 -21.73 -3.05
CA ALA A 146 -9.96 -21.50 -4.15
C ALA A 146 -11.44 -21.43 -3.71
N ALA A 147 -11.84 -22.26 -2.75
CA ALA A 147 -13.20 -22.31 -2.20
C ALA A 147 -13.55 -21.04 -1.40
N SER A 148 -12.65 -20.55 -0.55
CA SER A 148 -12.84 -19.34 0.27
C SER A 148 -12.88 -18.07 -0.58
N PHE A 149 -12.10 -18.05 -1.67
CA PHE A 149 -12.14 -16.95 -2.65
C PHE A 149 -13.48 -16.93 -3.40
N CYS A 150 -13.97 -18.08 -3.88
CA CYS A 150 -15.20 -18.15 -4.67
C CYS A 150 -16.46 -17.76 -3.88
N SER A 151 -16.63 -18.24 -2.65
CA SER A 151 -17.88 -17.95 -1.92
C SER A 151 -17.99 -16.49 -1.50
N GLY A 152 -16.88 -15.85 -1.11
CA GLY A 152 -16.86 -14.45 -0.69
C GLY A 152 -16.78 -13.48 -1.85
N ALA A 153 -15.83 -13.67 -2.78
CA ALA A 153 -15.56 -12.70 -3.84
C ALA A 153 -16.61 -12.69 -4.96
N ILE A 154 -17.40 -13.77 -5.12
CA ILE A 154 -18.53 -13.75 -6.05
C ILE A 154 -19.68 -12.92 -5.47
N LEU A 155 -19.98 -13.07 -4.18
CA LEU A 155 -21.04 -12.33 -3.51
C LEU A 155 -20.65 -10.87 -3.24
N ASP A 156 -19.38 -10.63 -2.91
CA ASP A 156 -18.83 -9.30 -2.75
C ASP A 156 -17.35 -9.23 -3.20
N PRO A 157 -17.08 -8.84 -4.46
CA PRO A 157 -15.73 -8.74 -5.02
C PRO A 157 -14.80 -7.83 -4.21
N HIS A 158 -15.34 -6.84 -3.50
CA HIS A 158 -14.56 -5.87 -2.73
C HIS A 158 -13.83 -6.51 -1.54
N CYS A 159 -14.21 -7.72 -1.11
CA CYS A 159 -13.46 -8.48 -0.10
C CYS A 159 -11.99 -8.73 -0.51
N LEU A 160 -11.67 -8.72 -1.81
CA LEU A 160 -10.29 -8.86 -2.30
C LEU A 160 -9.44 -7.64 -1.99
N PHE A 161 -10.03 -6.44 -2.03
CA PHE A 161 -9.34 -5.22 -1.60
C PHE A 161 -9.10 -5.22 -0.09
N VAL A 162 -9.98 -5.81 0.73
CA VAL A 162 -9.72 -5.99 2.17
C VAL A 162 -8.44 -6.79 2.39
N VAL A 163 -8.25 -7.90 1.67
CA VAL A 163 -7.02 -8.72 1.80
C VAL A 163 -5.77 -7.90 1.46
N ILE A 164 -5.83 -7.14 0.37
CA ILE A 164 -4.73 -6.27 -0.07
C ILE A 164 -4.46 -5.19 0.98
N LEU A 165 -5.47 -4.42 1.38
CA LEU A 165 -5.34 -3.30 2.30
C LEU A 165 -4.89 -3.75 3.69
N SER A 166 -5.37 -4.91 4.16
CA SER A 166 -4.89 -5.56 5.39
C SER A 166 -3.38 -5.84 5.34
N GLU A 167 -2.90 -6.36 4.21
CA GLU A 167 -1.49 -6.66 4.03
C GLU A 167 -0.62 -5.40 3.90
N LEU A 168 -1.10 -4.39 3.17
CA LEU A 168 -0.44 -3.08 3.07
C LEU A 168 -0.37 -2.38 4.43
N SER A 169 -1.41 -2.51 5.26
CA SER A 169 -1.42 -2.00 6.64
C SER A 169 -0.31 -2.64 7.46
N ARG A 170 -0.18 -3.97 7.40
CA ARG A 170 0.90 -4.71 8.07
C ARG A 170 2.28 -4.29 7.58
N GLN A 171 2.45 -4.08 6.28
CA GLN A 171 3.72 -3.62 5.71
C GLN A 171 4.09 -2.23 6.24
N MET A 172 3.14 -1.29 6.24
CA MET A 172 3.36 0.07 6.74
C MET A 172 3.67 0.07 8.24
N ASP A 173 3.01 -0.79 9.02
CA ASP A 173 3.28 -0.98 10.44
C ASP A 173 4.72 -1.44 10.68
N HIS A 174 5.15 -2.50 10.00
CA HIS A 174 6.53 -2.99 10.06
C HIS A 174 7.54 -1.91 9.66
N THR A 175 7.29 -1.19 8.57
CA THR A 175 8.16 -0.09 8.11
C THR A 175 8.27 1.01 9.16
N THR A 176 7.16 1.32 9.84
CA THR A 176 7.13 2.31 10.93
C THR A 176 7.93 1.83 12.14
N TRP A 177 7.85 0.54 12.50
CA TRP A 177 8.66 -0.04 13.56
C TRP A 177 10.15 -0.01 13.23
N ASP A 178 10.52 -0.33 12.01
CA ASP A 178 11.91 -0.27 11.53
C ASP A 178 12.49 1.14 11.66
N VAL A 179 11.72 2.17 11.28
CA VAL A 179 12.12 3.58 11.51
C VAL A 179 12.22 3.90 12.99
N SER A 180 11.29 3.41 13.81
CA SER A 180 11.30 3.65 15.24
C SER A 180 12.54 3.07 15.92
N ASP A 181 12.95 1.87 15.51
CA ASP A 181 14.14 1.22 16.07
C ASP A 181 15.41 1.99 15.69
N VAL A 182 15.54 2.38 14.42
CA VAL A 182 16.67 3.20 13.97
C VAL A 182 16.70 4.55 14.69
N PHE A 183 15.53 5.20 14.82
CA PHE A 183 15.42 6.47 15.51
C PHE A 183 15.79 6.34 16.98
N ARG A 184 15.39 5.28 17.68
CA ARG A 184 15.76 5.04 19.09
C ARG A 184 17.28 5.01 19.27
N ASP A 185 18.00 4.35 18.38
CA ASP A 185 19.46 4.27 18.46
C ASP A 185 20.12 5.64 18.23
N VAL A 186 19.55 6.46 17.34
CA VAL A 186 20.01 7.84 17.11
C VAL A 186 19.66 8.76 18.28
N GLU A 187 18.46 8.62 18.83
CA GLU A 187 17.95 9.36 19.99
C GLU A 187 18.88 9.17 21.20
N MET A 188 19.24 7.93 21.53
CA MET A 188 20.18 7.64 22.62
C MET A 188 21.56 8.29 22.40
N LYS A 189 22.12 8.17 21.19
CA LYS A 189 23.44 8.75 20.86
C LYS A 189 23.46 10.28 20.95
N MET A 190 22.38 10.94 20.55
CA MET A 190 22.26 12.40 20.63
C MET A 190 22.17 12.90 22.07
N LEU A 191 21.56 12.10 22.98
CA LEU A 191 21.46 12.43 24.40
C LEU A 191 22.79 12.19 25.16
N ASP A 192 23.58 11.19 24.76
CA ASP A 192 24.83 10.80 25.42
C ASP A 192 26.06 11.68 25.10
N ALA A 193 25.88 12.74 24.30
CA ALA A 193 26.87 13.78 23.97
C ALA A 193 27.98 13.39 22.96
N SER A 194 27.72 13.67 21.68
CA SER A 194 28.61 14.46 20.80
C SER A 194 27.80 14.97 19.60
N HIS A 195 27.84 16.28 19.33
CA HIS A 195 27.14 16.89 18.19
C HIS A 195 27.91 16.61 16.89
N GLU A 196 27.95 15.35 16.47
CA GLU A 196 28.54 14.99 15.18
C GLU A 196 27.61 15.42 14.04
N ARG A 197 28.16 16.15 13.06
CA ARG A 197 27.40 16.61 11.88
C ARG A 197 26.75 15.45 11.12
N GLU A 198 27.38 14.27 11.12
CA GLU A 198 26.85 13.05 10.51
C GLU A 198 25.56 12.57 11.20
N ALA A 199 25.45 12.76 12.52
CA ALA A 199 24.25 12.44 13.28
C ALA A 199 23.08 13.36 12.88
N PHE A 200 23.34 14.62 12.52
CA PHE A 200 22.32 15.54 12.02
C PHE A 200 21.81 15.17 10.62
N THR A 201 22.70 14.76 9.70
CA THR A 201 22.29 14.27 8.37
C THR A 201 21.42 13.01 8.48
N GLY A 202 21.81 12.06 9.34
CA GLY A 202 21.00 10.87 9.61
C GLY A 202 19.64 11.22 10.21
N LEU A 203 19.61 12.12 11.19
CA LEU A 203 18.38 12.62 11.82
C LEU A 203 17.43 13.26 10.80
N HIS A 204 17.97 14.11 9.91
CA HIS A 204 17.21 14.74 8.84
C HIS A 204 16.60 13.71 7.88
N ASN A 205 17.37 12.69 7.48
CA ASN A 205 16.86 11.64 6.59
C ASN A 205 15.78 10.78 7.25
N ILE A 206 15.94 10.44 8.53
CA ILE A 206 14.89 9.76 9.32
C ILE A 206 13.63 10.64 9.38
N PHE A 207 13.78 11.94 9.63
CA PHE A 207 12.64 12.85 9.68
C PHE A 207 11.90 12.93 8.34
N LYS A 208 12.62 12.96 7.21
CA LYS A 208 12.02 12.86 5.88
C LYS A 208 11.23 11.57 5.69
N HIS A 209 11.77 10.43 6.15
CA HIS A 209 11.04 9.16 6.09
C HIS A 209 9.75 9.19 6.91
N ILE A 210 9.78 9.78 8.12
CA ILE A 210 8.58 9.95 8.96
C ILE A 210 7.51 10.78 8.23
N ILE A 211 7.91 11.91 7.61
CA ILE A 211 6.99 12.75 6.82
C ILE A 211 6.35 11.95 5.69
N PHE A 212 7.14 11.20 4.91
CA PHE A 212 6.61 10.41 3.80
C PHE A 212 5.73 9.25 4.25
N LEU A 213 6.04 8.63 5.39
CA LEU A 213 5.17 7.61 5.99
C LEU A 213 3.85 8.23 6.46
N GLN A 214 3.88 9.42 7.04
CA GLN A 214 2.68 10.13 7.46
C GLN A 214 1.79 10.45 6.26
N GLU A 215 2.35 11.04 5.21
CA GLU A 215 1.64 11.33 3.96
C GLU A 215 0.99 10.06 3.39
N GLY A 216 1.74 8.96 3.30
CA GLY A 216 1.20 7.68 2.83
C GLY A 216 0.09 7.12 3.73
N SER A 217 0.20 7.27 5.05
CA SER A 217 -0.80 6.80 6.02
C SER A 217 -2.09 7.62 5.97
N GLU A 218 -2.00 8.93 5.78
CA GLU A 218 -3.17 9.80 5.63
C GLU A 218 -3.83 9.56 4.27
N ALA A 219 -3.04 9.41 3.21
CA ALA A 219 -3.53 9.09 1.89
C ALA A 219 -4.31 7.77 1.85
N ILE A 220 -3.78 6.67 2.42
CA ILE A 220 -4.49 5.39 2.39
C ILE A 220 -5.77 5.40 3.24
N LEU A 221 -5.83 6.19 4.32
CA LEU A 221 -7.06 6.40 5.09
C LEU A 221 -8.11 7.15 4.26
N LEU A 222 -7.71 8.13 3.44
CA LEU A 222 -8.61 8.78 2.48
C LEU A 222 -9.10 7.80 1.39
N THR A 223 -8.25 6.88 0.95
CA THR A 223 -8.63 5.83 -0.03
C THR A 223 -9.66 4.90 0.60
N LEU A 224 -9.42 4.44 1.83
CA LEU A 224 -10.35 3.60 2.58
C LEU A 224 -11.69 4.28 2.79
N ASN A 225 -11.71 5.56 3.19
CA ASN A 225 -12.96 6.29 3.37
C ASN A 225 -13.77 6.40 2.06
N ALA A 226 -13.10 6.77 0.95
CA ALA A 226 -13.73 6.84 -0.36
C ALA A 226 -14.27 5.47 -0.81
N PHE A 227 -13.50 4.42 -0.54
CA PHE A 227 -13.88 3.04 -0.84
C PHE A 227 -15.09 2.59 -0.02
N THR A 228 -15.09 2.79 1.31
CA THR A 228 -16.20 2.44 2.19
C THR A 228 -17.49 3.15 1.77
N ILE A 229 -17.43 4.44 1.45
CA ILE A 229 -18.58 5.21 0.94
C ILE A 229 -19.09 4.62 -0.38
N CYS A 230 -18.19 4.22 -1.28
CA CYS A 230 -18.57 3.61 -2.56
C CYS A 230 -19.23 2.24 -2.35
N HIS A 231 -18.63 1.38 -1.52
CA HIS A 231 -19.13 0.04 -1.21
C HIS A 231 -20.52 0.09 -0.58
N GLN A 232 -20.75 1.01 0.36
CA GLN A 232 -22.06 1.20 0.97
C GLN A 232 -23.17 1.57 -0.03
N LYS A 233 -22.85 2.33 -1.08
CA LYS A 233 -23.84 2.68 -2.12
C LYS A 233 -24.26 1.47 -2.95
N SER A 234 -23.39 0.49 -3.11
CA SER A 234 -23.65 -0.73 -3.87
C SER A 234 -24.59 -1.73 -3.17
N LEU A 235 -24.92 -1.51 -1.89
CA LEU A 235 -25.76 -2.42 -1.08
C LEU A 235 -27.27 -2.33 -1.34
N GLY A 236 -27.74 -1.32 -2.08
CA GLY A 236 -29.17 -0.96 -2.13
C GLY A 236 -30.13 -2.00 -2.74
N CYS A 237 -29.62 -2.91 -3.58
CA CYS A 237 -30.45 -3.86 -4.34
C CYS A 237 -30.02 -5.34 -4.18
N ALA A 238 -29.17 -5.63 -3.19
CA ALA A 238 -28.58 -6.95 -2.98
C ALA A 238 -29.55 -7.98 -2.34
N SER A 239 -29.38 -9.25 -2.68
CA SER A 239 -29.97 -10.40 -1.98
C SER A 239 -29.49 -10.51 -0.54
N ASP A 240 -30.14 -11.34 0.28
CA ASP A 240 -29.76 -11.48 1.70
C ASP A 240 -28.34 -12.08 1.88
N ASP A 241 -27.93 -13.00 1.00
CA ASP A 241 -26.58 -13.57 1.01
C ASP A 241 -25.52 -12.55 0.59
N GLU A 242 -25.80 -11.73 -0.44
CA GLU A 242 -24.92 -10.63 -0.87
C GLU A 242 -24.82 -9.55 0.22
N LYS A 243 -25.92 -9.23 0.92
CA LYS A 243 -25.89 -8.31 2.07
C LYS A 243 -25.04 -8.87 3.20
N ALA A 244 -25.14 -10.16 3.49
CA ALA A 244 -24.33 -10.78 4.54
C ALA A 244 -22.84 -10.78 4.18
N ALA A 245 -22.50 -11.12 2.93
CA ALA A 245 -21.13 -11.04 2.42
C ALA A 245 -20.58 -9.61 2.46
N ALA A 246 -21.39 -8.65 2.01
CA ALA A 246 -20.98 -7.26 1.98
C ALA A 246 -20.89 -6.65 3.40
N GLN A 247 -21.73 -7.05 4.34
CA GLN A 247 -21.54 -6.68 5.75
C GLN A 247 -20.22 -7.22 6.30
N ALA A 248 -19.87 -8.48 5.99
CA ALA A 248 -18.59 -9.05 6.41
C ALA A 248 -17.39 -8.31 5.80
N THR A 249 -17.47 -7.90 4.53
CA THR A 249 -16.46 -7.03 3.90
C THR A 249 -16.39 -5.67 4.59
N HIS A 250 -17.53 -5.06 4.90
CA HIS A 250 -17.59 -3.76 5.58
C HIS A 250 -16.93 -3.82 6.97
N ASP A 251 -17.26 -4.83 7.78
CA ASP A 251 -16.67 -5.02 9.10
C ASP A 251 -15.15 -5.23 9.01
N ALA A 252 -14.70 -5.97 7.99
CA ALA A 252 -13.28 -6.16 7.75
C ALA A 252 -12.59 -4.89 7.24
N LEU A 253 -13.27 -4.03 6.47
CA LEU A 253 -12.76 -2.70 6.10
C LEU A 253 -12.57 -1.81 7.32
N LEU A 254 -13.52 -1.80 8.25
CA LEU A 254 -13.39 -1.08 9.52
C LEU A 254 -12.19 -1.59 10.32
N GLN A 255 -12.00 -2.92 10.39
CA GLN A 255 -10.82 -3.50 11.05
C GLN A 255 -9.52 -3.02 10.38
N VAL A 256 -9.43 -3.03 9.06
CA VAL A 256 -8.25 -2.56 8.32
C VAL A 256 -8.01 -1.06 8.54
N GLU A 257 -9.07 -0.25 8.59
CA GLU A 257 -9.00 1.18 8.92
C GLU A 257 -8.37 1.38 10.30
N THR A 258 -8.82 0.64 11.33
CA THR A 258 -8.22 0.74 12.67
C THR A 258 -6.72 0.39 12.67
N GLY A 259 -6.30 -0.55 11.82
CA GLY A 259 -4.89 -0.87 11.60
C GLY A 259 -4.09 0.32 11.09
N PHE A 260 -4.56 0.99 10.03
CA PHE A 260 -3.91 2.20 9.52
C PHE A 260 -3.96 3.38 10.49
N GLN A 261 -5.06 3.54 11.25
CA GLN A 261 -5.15 4.56 12.30
C GLN A 261 -4.10 4.32 13.40
N ALA A 262 -3.90 3.07 13.82
CA ALA A 262 -2.87 2.71 14.80
C ALA A 262 -1.45 3.03 14.28
N VAL A 263 -1.17 2.72 13.01
CA VAL A 263 0.10 3.11 12.34
C VAL A 263 0.28 4.62 12.34
N ASN A 264 -0.75 5.39 11.95
CA ASN A 264 -0.71 6.85 11.93
C ASN A 264 -0.43 7.44 13.32
N LEU A 265 -1.06 6.91 14.37
CA LEU A 265 -0.76 7.33 15.75
C LEU A 265 0.71 7.10 16.13
N ARG A 266 1.30 5.97 15.69
CA ARG A 266 2.72 5.69 15.94
C ARG A 266 3.64 6.63 15.17
N ILE A 267 3.32 6.93 13.92
CA ILE A 267 4.06 7.90 13.10
C ILE A 267 4.01 9.29 13.75
N LYS A 268 2.84 9.75 14.20
CA LYS A 268 2.69 11.02 14.94
C LYS A 268 3.47 11.05 16.25
N SER A 269 3.56 9.92 16.95
CA SER A 269 4.41 9.81 18.15
C SER A 269 5.89 9.93 17.82
N LEU A 270 6.35 9.26 16.74
CA LEU A 270 7.72 9.35 16.24
C LEU A 270 8.08 10.78 15.83
N GLU A 271 7.20 11.45 15.10
CA GLU A 271 7.38 12.84 14.68
C GLU A 271 7.55 13.77 15.88
N LYS A 272 6.69 13.67 16.90
CA LYS A 272 6.79 14.47 18.12
C LYS A 272 8.09 14.22 18.88
N ARG A 273 8.52 12.97 19.03
CA ARG A 273 9.81 12.65 19.67
C ARG A 273 10.98 13.22 18.88
N MET A 274 10.96 13.11 17.56
CA MET A 274 11.96 13.70 16.68
C MET A 274 12.05 15.23 16.85
N GLN A 275 10.91 15.93 16.87
CA GLN A 275 10.87 17.39 17.10
C GLN A 275 11.42 17.78 18.48
N ASN A 276 11.14 16.99 19.52
CA ASN A 276 11.69 17.21 20.86
C ASN A 276 13.22 17.09 20.86
N ILE A 277 13.78 16.06 20.24
CA ILE A 277 15.24 15.89 20.13
C ILE A 277 15.87 17.04 19.36
N ILE A 278 15.30 17.43 18.21
CA ILE A 278 15.78 18.58 17.43
C ILE A 278 15.81 19.85 18.28
N SER A 279 14.75 20.08 19.07
CA SER A 279 14.64 21.24 19.94
C SER A 279 15.69 21.21 21.06
N LEU A 280 15.90 20.05 21.71
CA LEU A 280 16.91 19.89 22.77
C LEU A 280 18.32 20.14 22.26
N VAL A 281 18.68 19.61 21.08
CA VAL A 281 20.03 19.80 20.52
C VAL A 281 20.26 21.19 19.92
N SER A 282 19.19 21.95 19.64
CA SER A 282 19.26 23.30 19.08
C SER A 282 19.32 24.39 20.16
N GLN A 283 19.11 24.06 21.44
CA GLN A 283 19.21 25.04 22.53
C GLN A 283 20.67 25.44 22.77
N PRO A 284 20.99 26.75 22.80
CA PRO A 284 22.33 27.21 23.14
C PRO A 284 22.64 26.81 24.58
N ARG A 285 23.81 26.18 24.82
CA ARG A 285 24.27 25.90 26.19
C ARG A 285 24.46 27.23 26.91
N PRO A 286 24.03 27.36 28.18
CA PRO A 286 24.36 28.53 28.97
C PRO A 286 25.88 28.64 29.04
N VAL A 287 26.40 29.78 28.59
CA VAL A 287 27.81 30.13 28.80
C VAL A 287 27.97 30.30 30.30
N LEU A 288 28.61 29.33 30.97
CA LEU A 288 29.02 29.48 32.35
C LEU A 288 30.04 30.62 32.38
N GLN A 289 29.64 31.76 32.97
CA GLN A 289 30.52 32.88 33.30
C GLN A 289 31.35 32.55 34.53
#